data_AF-A0A2D4Q0F9-F1
#
_entry.id   AF-A0A2D4Q0F9-F1
#
_cell.length_a   1.000
_cell.length_b   1.000
_cell.length_c   1.000
_cell.angle_alpha   90.00
_cell.angle_beta   90.00
_cell.angle_gamma   90.00
#
_symmetry.space_group_name_H-M   'P 1'
#
loop_
_entity.id
_entity.type
_entity.pdbx_description
1 polymer ?
#
loop_
_entity_poly.entity_id
_entity_poly.type
_entity_poly.pdbx_seq_one_letter_code
_entity_poly.pdbx_strand_id
1 'polypeptide(L)'
;ADRVKVIFHPEFLSSTSPLLPVDYEEFVRGCHLGVFPSYYEPWGYTPAECTVMGIPSISTNLSGFGCFMEEHIADPSSYGIYILDRRFRGLDESCTQLTSFLYSFCQQSRRQRIIQRNRTERLSDLLDWKYLGRYYMYARNMALAKAFPDNFTYELHETTAAQGFRYPRPASVPPSPSISRHSSPHHSETEEDDERYDEEEEAEKDRQNIKPPAMMGPVPEW
;
A
#
# COMPACT_ATOMS: atom_id res chain seq x y z
N ALA A 1 17.35 29.43 -4.79
CA ALA A 1 16.24 29.10 -5.71
C ALA A 1 15.48 27.90 -5.13
N ASP A 2 14.15 27.87 -5.28
CA ASP A 2 13.32 26.81 -4.68
C ASP A 2 13.59 25.45 -5.32
N ARG A 3 13.72 24.40 -4.49
CA ARG A 3 13.96 23.02 -4.94
C ARG A 3 12.68 22.26 -5.27
N VAL A 4 11.54 22.72 -4.74
CA VAL A 4 10.20 22.16 -5.00
C VAL A 4 9.45 23.12 -5.91
N LYS A 5 8.75 22.59 -6.91
CA LYS A 5 7.93 23.34 -7.85
C LYS A 5 6.47 22.92 -7.70
N VAL A 6 5.57 23.87 -7.82
CA VAL A 6 4.12 23.64 -7.70
C VAL A 6 3.48 24.02 -9.01
N ILE A 7 2.70 23.10 -9.58
CA ILE A 7 1.89 23.31 -10.77
C ILE A 7 0.47 22.94 -10.38
N PHE A 8 -0.45 23.90 -10.48
CA PHE A 8 -1.87 23.66 -10.30
C PHE A 8 -2.53 23.50 -11.66
N HIS A 9 -3.12 22.33 -11.90
CA HIS A 9 -3.85 22.00 -13.12
C HIS A 9 -5.35 21.79 -12.76
N PRO A 10 -6.21 22.82 -12.92
CA PRO A 10 -7.60 22.80 -12.46
C PRO A 10 -8.57 22.14 -13.46
N GLU A 11 -8.14 21.07 -14.13
CA GLU A 11 -8.95 20.32 -15.09
C GLU A 11 -8.64 18.84 -14.96
N PHE A 12 -9.58 17.98 -15.35
CA PHE A 12 -9.28 16.56 -15.47
C PHE A 12 -8.26 16.33 -16.59
N LEU A 13 -7.33 15.41 -16.34
CA LEU A 13 -6.36 14.99 -17.34
C LEU A 13 -7.06 14.30 -18.51
N SER A 14 -6.64 14.63 -19.72
CA SER A 14 -7.15 14.06 -20.96
C SER A 14 -6.05 14.07 -22.01
N SER A 15 -5.94 12.98 -22.75
CA SER A 15 -5.11 12.87 -23.96
C SER A 15 -5.40 13.95 -25.02
N THR A 16 -6.57 14.61 -24.95
CA THR A 16 -6.95 15.71 -25.86
C THR A 16 -6.52 17.10 -25.36
N SER A 17 -5.99 17.21 -24.13
CA SER A 17 -5.52 18.49 -23.58
C SER A 17 -4.34 19.04 -24.39
N PRO A 18 -4.39 20.32 -24.82
CA PRO A 18 -3.30 20.91 -25.58
C PRO A 18 -2.06 21.20 -24.73
N LEU A 19 -2.18 21.23 -23.40
CA LEU A 19 -1.08 21.51 -22.48
C LEU A 19 -0.38 20.24 -22.00
N LEU A 20 -1.16 19.22 -21.69
CA LEU A 20 -0.68 17.95 -21.16
C LEU A 20 -1.51 16.80 -21.74
N PRO A 21 -1.17 16.32 -22.96
CA PRO A 21 -1.95 15.33 -23.70
C PRO A 21 -1.67 13.92 -23.16
N VAL A 22 -2.13 13.64 -21.95
CA VAL A 22 -2.00 12.34 -21.28
C VAL A 22 -3.30 11.99 -20.58
N ASP A 23 -3.67 10.72 -20.57
CA ASP A 23 -4.79 10.26 -19.76
C ASP A 23 -4.37 10.12 -18.29
N TYR A 24 -5.33 10.16 -17.37
CA TYR A 24 -5.09 10.11 -15.92
C TYR A 24 -4.23 8.91 -15.50
N GLU A 25 -4.51 7.72 -16.02
CA GLU A 25 -3.76 6.51 -15.68
C GLU A 25 -2.29 6.57 -16.14
N GLU A 26 -2.04 7.14 -17.32
CA GLU A 26 -0.68 7.31 -17.85
C GLU A 26 0.10 8.33 -17.02
N PHE A 27 -0.57 9.41 -16.61
CA PHE A 27 0.01 10.40 -15.72
C PHE A 27 0.40 9.81 -14.37
N VAL A 28 -0.49 9.02 -13.75
CA VAL A 28 -0.21 8.36 -12.48
C VAL A 28 0.99 7.42 -12.62
N ARG A 29 1.02 6.59 -13.67
CA ARG A 29 2.16 5.68 -13.95
C ARG A 29 3.48 6.42 -14.19
N GLY A 30 3.41 7.63 -14.73
CA GLY A 30 4.55 8.53 -14.94
C GLY A 30 5.02 9.27 -13.68
N CYS A 31 4.19 9.33 -12.64
CA CYS A 31 4.54 9.92 -11.35
C CYS A 31 5.37 8.97 -10.48
N HIS A 32 6.01 9.52 -9.44
CA HIS A 32 6.85 8.76 -8.51
C HIS A 32 6.16 8.42 -7.19
N LEU A 33 5.24 9.27 -6.73
CA LEU A 33 4.59 9.19 -5.43
C LEU A 33 3.24 9.88 -5.49
N GLY A 34 2.16 9.20 -5.07
CA GLY A 34 0.86 9.82 -4.81
C GLY A 34 0.80 10.39 -3.39
N VAL A 35 0.20 11.56 -3.19
CA VAL A 35 0.13 12.22 -1.87
C VAL A 35 -1.30 12.64 -1.58
N PHE A 36 -1.99 11.86 -0.73
CA PHE A 36 -3.42 11.99 -0.43
C PHE A 36 -3.64 12.15 1.08
N PRO A 37 -3.27 13.29 1.69
CA PRO A 37 -3.34 13.49 3.13
C PRO A 37 -4.79 13.81 3.58
N SER A 38 -5.73 12.93 3.25
CA SER A 38 -7.17 13.11 3.45
C SER A 38 -7.56 13.27 4.93
N TYR A 39 -8.51 14.17 5.20
CA TYR A 39 -9.15 14.29 6.52
C TYR A 39 -10.43 13.49 6.62
N TYR A 40 -11.20 13.44 5.52
CA TYR A 40 -12.44 12.69 5.40
C TYR A 40 -12.45 11.95 4.07
N GLU A 41 -12.24 10.64 4.13
CA GLU A 41 -12.18 9.77 2.96
C GLU A 41 -12.69 8.38 3.35
N PRO A 42 -13.98 8.08 3.15
CA PRO A 42 -14.59 6.84 3.65
C PRO A 42 -13.90 5.57 3.13
N TRP A 43 -13.34 5.63 1.92
CA TRP A 43 -12.53 4.56 1.34
C TRP A 43 -11.17 5.11 0.91
N GLY A 44 -11.04 5.59 -0.32
CA GLY A 44 -9.78 6.06 -0.88
C GLY A 44 -9.44 5.30 -2.15
N TYR A 45 -10.17 5.58 -3.23
CA TYR A 45 -9.93 4.95 -4.53
C TYR A 45 -8.61 5.40 -5.15
N THR A 46 -8.27 6.68 -5.04
CA THR A 46 -7.04 7.24 -5.61
C THR A 46 -5.76 6.59 -5.06
N PRO A 47 -5.56 6.45 -3.74
CA PRO A 47 -4.39 5.70 -3.24
C PRO A 47 -4.42 4.21 -3.61
N ALA A 48 -5.61 3.58 -3.70
CA ALA A 48 -5.75 2.19 -4.12
C ALA A 48 -5.37 2.00 -5.60
N GLU A 49 -5.82 2.89 -6.49
CA GLU A 49 -5.44 2.93 -7.90
C GLU A 49 -3.93 3.10 -8.07
N CYS A 50 -3.32 4.00 -7.30
CA CYS A 50 -1.86 4.14 -7.27
C CYS A 50 -1.17 2.81 -6.93
N THR A 51 -1.66 2.09 -5.91
CA THR A 51 -1.11 0.78 -5.52
C THR A 51 -1.22 -0.24 -6.65
N VAL A 52 -2.39 -0.34 -7.30
CA VAL A 52 -2.60 -1.24 -8.46
C VAL A 52 -1.67 -0.88 -9.63
N MET A 53 -1.31 0.39 -9.78
CA MET A 53 -0.35 0.87 -10.79
C MET A 53 1.12 0.78 -10.34
N GLY A 54 1.41 0.20 -9.17
CA GLY A 54 2.77 0.09 -8.64
C GLY A 54 3.39 1.44 -8.26
N ILE A 55 2.57 2.41 -7.88
CA ILE A 55 2.98 3.75 -7.47
C ILE A 55 2.82 3.88 -5.94
N PRO A 56 3.93 4.07 -5.21
CA PRO A 56 3.88 4.37 -3.77
C PRO A 56 2.93 5.53 -3.48
N SER A 57 2.27 5.49 -2.33
CA SER A 57 1.31 6.53 -1.96
C SER A 57 1.37 6.88 -0.47
N ILE A 58 1.12 8.15 -0.16
CA ILE A 58 0.85 8.62 1.19
C ILE A 58 -0.65 8.76 1.35
N SER A 59 -1.21 8.10 2.36
CA SER A 59 -2.60 8.23 2.79
C SER A 59 -2.64 8.51 4.30
N THR A 60 -3.79 8.38 4.95
CA THR A 60 -3.94 8.71 6.39
C THR A 60 -4.66 7.61 7.16
N ASN A 61 -4.43 7.54 8.46
CA ASN A 61 -5.17 6.67 9.39
C ASN A 61 -6.61 7.16 9.69
N LEU A 62 -7.12 8.13 8.91
CA LEU A 62 -8.53 8.52 8.86
C LEU A 62 -9.22 8.06 7.56
N SER A 63 -8.44 7.66 6.54
CA SER A 63 -8.98 7.12 5.30
C SER A 63 -9.31 5.63 5.45
N GLY A 64 -10.35 5.15 4.76
CA GLY A 64 -10.68 3.72 4.76
C GLY A 64 -9.55 2.84 4.20
N PHE A 65 -8.89 3.29 3.14
CA PHE A 65 -7.73 2.65 2.53
C PHE A 65 -6.57 2.56 3.53
N GLY A 66 -6.19 3.67 4.16
CA GLY A 66 -5.12 3.70 5.16
C GLY A 66 -5.39 2.75 6.32
N CYS A 67 -6.61 2.76 6.87
CA CYS A 67 -7.03 1.81 7.91
C CYS A 67 -6.93 0.36 7.43
N PHE A 68 -7.41 0.05 6.23
CA PHE A 68 -7.36 -1.30 5.66
C PHE A 68 -5.92 -1.79 5.49
N MET A 69 -5.04 -0.96 4.93
CA MET A 69 -3.64 -1.33 4.70
C MET A 69 -2.86 -1.47 6.01
N GLU A 70 -3.14 -0.64 7.03
CA GLU A 70 -2.54 -0.76 8.37
C GLU A 70 -2.90 -2.08 9.07
N GLU A 71 -4.13 -2.55 8.88
CA GLU A 71 -4.60 -3.81 9.48
C GLU A 71 -4.00 -5.05 8.78
N HIS A 72 -3.82 -4.99 7.46
CA HIS A 72 -3.45 -6.17 6.65
C HIS A 72 -1.94 -6.28 6.32
N ILE A 73 -1.14 -5.25 6.60
CA ILE A 73 0.29 -5.24 6.24
C ILE A 73 1.14 -4.98 7.48
N ALA A 74 2.15 -5.82 7.74
CA ALA A 74 3.00 -5.67 8.93
C ALA A 74 3.85 -4.40 8.91
N ASP A 75 4.37 -4.05 7.74
CA ASP A 75 5.20 -2.86 7.50
C ASP A 75 4.76 -2.18 6.20
N PRO A 76 3.65 -1.41 6.20
CA PRO A 76 3.11 -0.76 5.00
C PRO A 76 4.16 0.10 4.28
N SER A 77 5.05 0.77 5.03
CA SER A 77 6.05 1.69 4.50
C SER A 77 7.08 1.00 3.59
N SER A 78 7.45 -0.24 3.92
CA SER A 78 8.38 -1.05 3.14
C SER A 78 7.83 -1.50 1.77
N TYR A 79 6.50 -1.51 1.63
CA TYR A 79 5.76 -1.74 0.39
C TYR A 79 5.28 -0.43 -0.27
N GLY A 80 5.78 0.73 0.16
CA GLY A 80 5.44 2.01 -0.47
C GLY A 80 4.11 2.61 -0.03
N ILE A 81 3.49 2.11 1.04
CA ILE A 81 2.27 2.66 1.63
C ILE A 81 2.63 3.44 2.89
N TYR A 82 2.60 4.76 2.81
CA TYR A 82 2.91 5.64 3.93
C TYR A 82 1.62 6.11 4.59
N ILE A 83 1.43 5.77 5.86
CA ILE A 83 0.21 6.11 6.59
C ILE A 83 0.53 7.28 7.53
N LEU A 84 -0.01 8.44 7.18
CA LEU A 84 0.10 9.66 7.97
C LEU A 84 -0.85 9.59 9.17
N ASP A 85 -0.33 9.87 10.37
CA ASP A 85 -1.16 9.94 11.56
C ASP A 85 -1.82 11.32 11.65
N ARG A 86 -3.11 11.34 11.34
CA ARG A 86 -4.00 12.51 11.47
C ARG A 86 -5.06 12.33 12.56
N ARG A 87 -5.09 11.17 13.22
CA ARG A 87 -6.08 10.82 14.24
C ARG A 87 -5.58 11.09 15.65
N PHE A 88 -4.30 10.81 15.92
CA PHE A 88 -3.74 10.87 17.27
C PHE A 88 -2.66 11.96 17.43
N ARG A 89 -2.44 12.76 16.39
CA ARG A 89 -1.45 13.85 16.36
C ARG A 89 -2.09 15.20 16.06
N GLY A 90 -1.43 16.26 16.53
CA GLY A 90 -1.78 17.63 16.18
C GLY A 90 -1.48 17.96 14.71
N LEU A 91 -2.08 19.04 14.20
CA LEU A 91 -1.89 19.49 12.80
C LEU A 91 -0.41 19.64 12.44
N ASP A 92 0.36 20.36 13.27
CA ASP A 92 1.78 20.64 13.01
C ASP A 92 2.63 19.37 13.04
N GLU A 93 2.30 18.42 13.91
CA GLU A 93 2.96 17.12 13.99
C GLU A 93 2.66 16.27 12.76
N SER A 94 1.42 16.27 12.27
CA SER A 94 1.06 15.61 11.01
C SER A 94 1.78 16.26 9.82
N CYS A 95 1.85 17.59 9.75
CA CYS A 95 2.61 18.29 8.71
C CYS A 95 4.10 17.93 8.76
N THR A 96 4.67 17.83 9.96
CA THR A 96 6.06 17.43 10.16
C THR A 96 6.28 15.99 9.70
N GLN A 97 5.41 15.06 10.08
CA GLN A 97 5.47 13.67 9.65
C GLN A 97 5.36 13.51 8.12
N LEU A 98 4.41 14.21 7.49
CA LEU A 98 4.27 14.24 6.03
C LEU A 98 5.55 14.73 5.37
N THR A 99 6.13 15.81 5.89
CA THR A 99 7.39 16.37 5.40
C THR A 99 8.53 15.36 5.53
N SER A 100 8.61 14.62 6.64
CA SER A 100 9.60 13.57 6.84
C SER A 100 9.45 12.45 5.80
N PHE A 101 8.23 11.98 5.52
CA PHE A 101 8.00 10.97 4.47
C PHE A 101 8.48 11.45 3.10
N LEU A 102 8.10 12.67 2.70
CA LEU A 102 8.51 13.26 1.43
C LEU A 102 10.03 13.42 1.33
N TYR A 103 10.66 13.93 2.39
CA TYR A 103 12.10 14.12 2.43
C TYR A 103 12.85 12.80 2.32
N SER A 104 12.47 11.78 3.10
CA SER A 104 13.07 10.45 3.02
C SER A 104 12.88 9.79 1.66
N PHE A 105 11.71 9.96 1.02
CA PHE A 105 11.49 9.47 -0.35
C PHE A 105 12.44 10.13 -1.37
N CYS A 106 12.67 11.44 -1.26
CA CYS A 106 13.62 12.16 -2.12
C CYS A 106 15.07 11.71 -1.94
N GLN A 107 15.43 11.11 -0.79
CA GLN A 107 16.77 10.59 -0.53
C GLN A 107 17.02 9.20 -1.12
N GLN A 108 15.98 8.52 -1.62
CA GLN A 108 16.14 7.19 -2.20
C GLN A 108 16.96 7.22 -3.50
N SER A 109 17.74 6.16 -3.72
CA SER A 109 18.37 5.91 -5.01
C SER A 109 17.34 5.47 -6.06
N ARG A 110 17.73 5.52 -7.34
CA ARG A 110 16.87 5.01 -8.42
C ARG A 110 16.53 3.52 -8.23
N ARG A 111 17.51 2.72 -7.81
CA ARG A 111 17.33 1.28 -7.54
C ARG A 111 16.33 1.05 -6.41
N GLN A 112 16.45 1.79 -5.31
CA GLN A 112 15.51 1.71 -4.19
C GLN A 112 14.07 2.06 -4.61
N ARG A 113 13.88 3.08 -5.45
CA ARG A 113 12.55 3.43 -5.99
C ARG A 113 11.96 2.33 -6.85
N ILE A 114 12.75 1.69 -7.71
CA ILE A 114 12.28 0.59 -8.56
C ILE A 114 11.81 -0.59 -7.69
N ILE A 115 12.64 -1.00 -6.73
CA ILE A 115 12.30 -2.08 -5.79
C ILE A 115 11.02 -1.76 -5.02
N GLN A 116 10.88 -0.53 -4.52
CA GLN A 116 9.67 -0.13 -3.80
C GLN A 116 8.42 -0.16 -4.69
N ARG A 117 8.52 0.26 -5.96
CA ARG A 117 7.40 0.18 -6.92
C ARG A 117 6.96 -1.26 -7.17
N ASN A 118 7.91 -2.17 -7.39
CA ASN A 118 7.63 -3.60 -7.58
C ASN A 118 6.92 -4.18 -6.34
N ARG A 119 7.40 -3.87 -5.14
CA ARG A 119 6.71 -4.26 -3.90
C ARG A 119 5.31 -3.66 -3.78
N THR A 120 5.15 -2.39 -4.16
CA THR A 120 3.84 -1.71 -4.11
C THR A 120 2.83 -2.44 -4.99
N GLU A 121 3.23 -2.84 -6.20
CA GLU A 121 2.38 -3.54 -7.16
C GLU A 121 1.91 -4.91 -6.62
N ARG A 122 2.75 -5.63 -5.87
CA ARG A 122 2.37 -6.90 -5.22
C ARG A 122 1.22 -6.79 -4.22
N LEU A 123 0.91 -5.59 -3.74
CA LEU A 123 -0.23 -5.35 -2.87
C LEU A 123 -1.56 -5.25 -3.65
N SER A 124 -1.53 -5.22 -4.98
CA SER A 124 -2.73 -5.14 -5.81
C SER A 124 -3.69 -6.31 -5.58
N ASP A 125 -3.18 -7.50 -5.30
CA ASP A 125 -3.98 -8.70 -5.00
C ASP A 125 -4.88 -8.52 -3.76
N LEU A 126 -4.44 -7.74 -2.76
CA LEU A 126 -5.26 -7.41 -1.57
C LEU A 126 -6.47 -6.53 -1.92
N LEU A 127 -6.37 -5.79 -3.02
CA LEU A 127 -7.36 -4.82 -3.47
C LEU A 127 -8.28 -5.40 -4.56
N ASP A 128 -8.01 -6.62 -5.04
CA ASP A 128 -8.84 -7.29 -6.04
C ASP A 128 -10.17 -7.77 -5.43
N TRP A 129 -11.24 -7.70 -6.23
CA TRP A 129 -12.57 -8.19 -5.84
C TRP A 129 -12.64 -9.69 -5.55
N LYS A 130 -11.74 -10.49 -6.13
CA LYS A 130 -11.56 -11.90 -5.78
C LYS A 130 -11.25 -12.07 -4.29
N TYR A 131 -10.51 -11.13 -3.70
CA TYR A 131 -10.23 -11.10 -2.27
C TYR A 131 -11.32 -10.35 -1.49
N LEU A 132 -11.60 -9.08 -1.86
CA LEU A 132 -12.53 -8.22 -1.13
C LEU A 132 -13.99 -8.72 -1.16
N GLY A 133 -14.37 -9.45 -2.19
CA GLY A 133 -15.72 -10.03 -2.35
C GLY A 133 -16.12 -10.99 -1.22
N ARG A 134 -15.15 -11.59 -0.51
CA ARG A 134 -15.43 -12.46 0.64
C ARG A 134 -16.21 -11.74 1.74
N TYR A 135 -15.94 -10.45 1.96
CA TYR A 135 -16.64 -9.66 2.99
C TYR A 135 -18.13 -9.48 2.63
N TYR A 136 -18.46 -9.40 1.34
CA TYR A 136 -19.86 -9.42 0.89
C TYR A 136 -20.51 -10.77 1.11
N MET A 137 -19.79 -11.87 0.87
CA MET A 137 -20.29 -13.22 1.17
C MET A 137 -20.56 -13.39 2.67
N TYR A 138 -19.65 -12.94 3.53
CA TYR A 138 -19.83 -12.96 4.99
C TYR A 138 -21.06 -12.17 5.41
N ALA A 139 -21.26 -10.96 4.87
CA ALA A 139 -22.44 -10.14 5.17
C ALA A 139 -23.75 -10.85 4.79
N ARG A 140 -23.80 -11.50 3.63
CA ARG A 140 -24.98 -12.26 3.18
C ARG A 140 -25.25 -13.48 4.06
N ASN A 141 -24.21 -14.26 4.38
CA ASN A 141 -24.35 -15.42 5.25
C ASN A 141 -24.79 -15.03 6.66
N MET A 142 -24.24 -13.95 7.22
CA MET A 142 -24.68 -13.40 8.50
C MET A 142 -26.14 -12.95 8.46
N ALA A 143 -26.59 -12.33 7.37
CA ALA A 143 -27.98 -11.93 7.22
C ALA A 143 -28.93 -13.14 7.18
N LEU A 144 -28.58 -14.19 6.44
CA LEU A 144 -29.35 -15.44 6.38
C LEU A 144 -29.41 -16.14 7.74
N ALA A 145 -28.29 -16.23 8.47
CA ALA A 145 -28.25 -16.86 9.79
C ALA A 145 -29.12 -16.12 10.82
N LYS A 146 -29.18 -14.79 10.73
CA LYS A 146 -30.04 -13.98 11.60
C LYS A 146 -31.51 -14.07 11.22
N ALA A 147 -31.83 -14.15 9.93
CA ALA A 147 -33.21 -14.20 9.45
C ALA A 147 -33.86 -15.59 9.57
N PHE A 148 -33.06 -16.67 9.41
CA PHE A 148 -33.54 -18.05 9.38
C PHE A 148 -32.68 -18.96 10.28
N PRO A 149 -32.64 -18.72 11.61
CA PRO A 149 -31.74 -19.42 12.51
C PRO A 149 -31.99 -20.94 12.60
N ASP A 150 -33.23 -21.40 12.36
CA ASP A 150 -33.58 -22.82 12.39
C ASP A 150 -33.09 -23.59 11.15
N ASN A 151 -32.86 -22.89 10.03
CA ASN A 151 -32.50 -23.47 8.74
C ASN A 151 -31.06 -23.16 8.32
N PHE A 152 -30.46 -22.11 8.89
CA PHE A 152 -29.17 -21.61 8.48
C PHE A 152 -28.32 -21.20 9.68
N THR A 153 -27.23 -21.92 9.90
CA THR A 153 -26.21 -21.57 10.88
C THR A 153 -24.97 -21.08 10.16
N TYR A 154 -24.52 -19.87 10.50
CA TYR A 154 -23.24 -19.35 10.04
C TYR A 154 -22.41 -18.98 11.26
N GLU A 155 -21.46 -19.85 11.60
CA GLU A 155 -20.37 -19.46 12.46
C GLU A 155 -19.38 -18.68 11.61
N LEU A 156 -19.12 -17.43 12.00
CA LEU A 156 -17.94 -16.76 11.48
C LEU A 156 -16.77 -17.67 11.86
N HIS A 157 -16.13 -18.28 10.86
CA HIS A 157 -14.84 -18.87 11.13
C HIS A 157 -13.99 -17.70 11.62
N GLU A 158 -13.65 -17.67 12.90
CA GLU A 158 -12.70 -16.72 13.46
C GLU A 158 -11.32 -17.05 12.89
N THR A 159 -11.13 -16.89 11.58
CA THR A 159 -9.92 -16.21 11.15
C THR A 159 -10.09 -14.81 11.72
N THR A 160 -9.66 -14.64 12.97
CA THR A 160 -9.37 -13.36 13.59
C THR A 160 -8.98 -12.39 12.48
N ALA A 161 -9.57 -11.20 12.42
CA ALA A 161 -9.25 -10.22 11.37
C ALA A 161 -7.72 -9.98 11.23
N ALA A 162 -6.94 -10.32 12.27
CA ALA A 162 -5.48 -10.33 12.32
C ALA A 162 -4.74 -11.56 11.73
N GLN A 163 -5.40 -12.67 11.35
CA GLN A 163 -4.77 -13.88 10.79
C GLN A 163 -4.96 -14.02 9.28
N GLY A 164 -5.88 -13.27 8.68
CA GLY A 164 -6.08 -13.23 7.23
C GLY A 164 -4.99 -12.41 6.55
N PHE A 165 -3.81 -13.01 6.39
CA PHE A 165 -2.66 -12.45 5.68
C PHE A 165 -2.15 -11.12 6.23
N ARG A 166 -1.19 -11.20 7.14
CA ARG A 166 -0.30 -10.07 7.37
C ARG A 166 0.78 -10.15 6.31
N TYR A 167 0.74 -9.27 5.29
CA TYR A 167 1.86 -9.18 4.36
C TYR A 167 3.13 -8.97 5.21
N PRO A 168 4.10 -9.90 5.13
CA PRO A 168 5.27 -9.90 6.00
C PRO A 168 6.12 -8.68 5.69
N ARG A 169 7.10 -8.35 6.52
CA ARG A 169 8.13 -7.41 6.08
C ARG A 169 8.91 -8.02 4.90
N PRO A 170 9.19 -7.27 3.81
CA PRO A 170 9.93 -7.80 2.67
C PRO A 170 11.31 -8.29 3.09
N ALA A 171 11.73 -9.46 2.57
CA ALA A 171 12.97 -10.11 2.96
C ALA A 171 14.23 -9.28 2.65
N SER A 172 14.19 -8.44 1.60
CA SER A 172 15.31 -7.58 1.23
C SER A 172 15.38 -6.27 2.01
N VAL A 173 14.50 -6.06 3.00
CA VAL A 173 14.72 -5.03 4.01
C VAL A 173 15.49 -5.65 5.18
N PRO A 174 16.72 -5.20 5.48
CA PRO A 174 17.48 -5.76 6.59
C PRO A 174 16.71 -5.60 7.91
N PRO A 175 16.76 -6.60 8.81
CA PRO A 175 16.16 -6.48 10.13
C PRO A 175 16.75 -5.24 10.82
N SER A 176 15.88 -4.43 11.44
CA SER A 176 16.28 -3.13 11.99
C SER A 176 17.45 -3.31 12.97
N PRO A 177 18.57 -2.57 12.83
CA PRO A 177 19.68 -2.70 13.75
C PRO A 177 19.29 -2.11 15.11
N SER A 178 19.46 -2.88 16.17
CA SER A 178 19.51 -2.33 17.52
C SER A 178 20.86 -1.63 17.69
N ILE A 179 20.82 -0.33 18.01
CA ILE A 179 21.93 0.56 18.39
C ILE A 179 22.64 1.31 17.24
N SER A 180 22.52 2.63 17.31
CA SER A 180 23.23 3.64 16.54
C SER A 180 24.73 3.68 16.85
N ARG A 181 25.60 3.78 15.83
CA ARG A 181 26.85 4.53 15.93
C ARG A 181 27.19 5.30 14.65
N HIS A 182 27.38 6.60 14.88
CA HIS A 182 28.12 7.68 14.20
C HIS A 182 28.26 7.76 12.68
N SER A 183 27.91 8.96 12.20
CA SER A 183 28.08 9.55 10.87
C SER A 183 29.55 9.80 10.50
N SER A 184 29.88 9.60 9.23
CA SER A 184 30.86 10.40 8.47
C SER A 184 30.51 10.37 6.98
N PRO A 185 30.67 11.47 6.22
CA PRO A 185 30.23 11.55 4.84
C PRO A 185 31.34 11.00 3.93
N HIS A 186 31.10 9.84 3.32
CA HIS A 186 31.92 9.37 2.20
C HIS A 186 31.18 9.56 0.88
N HIS A 187 31.93 10.12 -0.07
CA HIS A 187 31.60 10.34 -1.47
C HIS A 187 31.03 9.06 -2.09
N SER A 188 29.80 9.12 -2.62
CA SER A 188 29.16 8.01 -3.32
C SER A 188 29.56 8.00 -4.79
N GLU A 189 30.73 7.46 -5.09
CA GLU A 189 30.97 6.80 -6.38
C GLU A 189 31.37 5.37 -6.05
N THR A 190 30.76 4.40 -6.74
CA THR A 190 30.84 2.94 -6.53
C THR A 190 30.12 2.36 -5.30
N GLU A 191 28.80 2.12 -5.44
CA GLU A 191 28.15 1.01 -4.74
C GLU A 191 27.88 -0.11 -5.77
N GLU A 192 28.93 -0.86 -6.08
CA GLU A 192 28.82 -2.26 -6.49
C GLU A 192 28.59 -3.08 -5.22
N ASP A 193 27.37 -3.03 -4.68
CA ASP A 193 26.89 -4.07 -3.75
C ASP A 193 26.03 -5.04 -4.58
N ASP A 194 26.68 -6.15 -4.91
CA ASP A 194 26.31 -7.13 -5.94
C ASP A 194 25.40 -8.25 -5.37
N GLU A 195 24.54 -7.91 -4.40
CA GLU A 195 23.33 -8.72 -4.18
C GLU A 195 22.35 -8.33 -5.29
N ARG A 196 22.39 -9.07 -6.41
CA ARG A 196 21.43 -8.92 -7.50
C ARG A 196 20.02 -9.12 -6.91
N TYR A 197 19.25 -8.03 -6.85
CA TYR A 197 17.86 -8.07 -6.44
C TYR A 197 17.10 -8.97 -7.40
N ASP A 198 16.67 -10.14 -6.93
CA ASP A 198 15.84 -11.07 -7.68
C ASP A 198 14.37 -10.84 -7.29
N GLU A 199 13.63 -10.25 -8.23
CA GLU A 199 12.22 -9.92 -8.05
C GLU A 199 11.34 -11.16 -7.94
N GLU A 200 11.64 -12.22 -8.70
CA GLU A 200 10.88 -13.45 -8.68
C GLU A 200 11.08 -14.20 -7.37
N GLU A 201 12.33 -14.23 -6.87
CA GLU A 201 12.65 -14.85 -5.58
C GLU A 201 11.98 -14.10 -4.41
N GLU A 202 11.99 -12.76 -4.42
CA GLU A 202 11.32 -11.97 -3.38
C GLU A 202 9.80 -12.13 -3.44
N ALA A 203 9.22 -12.15 -4.64
CA ALA A 203 7.80 -12.40 -4.81
C ALA A 203 7.41 -13.81 -4.34
N GLU A 204 8.26 -14.81 -4.55
CA GLU A 204 8.03 -16.18 -4.06
C GLU A 204 8.11 -16.27 -2.53
N LYS A 205 9.05 -15.56 -1.91
CA LYS A 205 9.14 -15.45 -0.44
C LYS A 205 7.90 -14.76 0.14
N ASP A 206 7.45 -13.67 -0.50
CA ASP A 206 6.21 -13.00 -0.13
C ASP A 206 5.03 -13.99 -0.23
N ARG A 207 4.89 -14.70 -1.36
CA ARG A 207 3.84 -15.72 -1.58
C ARG A 207 3.85 -16.85 -0.54
N GLN A 208 5.01 -17.33 -0.12
CA GLN A 208 5.10 -18.39 0.90
C GLN A 208 4.67 -17.91 2.29
N ASN A 209 4.94 -16.65 2.60
CA ASN A 209 4.51 -16.01 3.84
C ASN A 209 3.02 -15.60 3.80
N ILE A 210 2.50 -15.38 2.59
CA ILE A 210 1.09 -15.13 2.27
C ILE A 210 0.38 -16.49 2.16
N LYS A 211 0.07 -17.13 3.30
CA LYS A 211 -0.69 -18.41 3.27
C LYS A 211 -2.09 -18.17 2.71
N PRO A 212 -2.47 -18.71 1.51
CA PRO A 212 -3.85 -18.62 1.00
C PRO A 212 -4.83 -18.93 2.12
N PRO A 213 -6.02 -18.28 2.20
CA PRO A 213 -7.00 -18.82 3.12
C PRO A 213 -7.17 -20.26 2.66
N ALA A 214 -7.01 -21.23 3.57
CA ALA A 214 -7.36 -22.60 3.26
C ALA A 214 -8.72 -22.50 2.59
N MET A 215 -8.76 -22.81 1.28
CA MET A 215 -9.94 -22.56 0.48
C MET A 215 -11.08 -23.15 1.28
N MET A 216 -12.07 -22.32 1.64
CA MET A 216 -13.40 -22.85 1.90
C MET A 216 -13.60 -23.90 0.81
N GLY A 217 -13.90 -25.14 1.24
CA GLY A 217 -13.95 -26.30 0.37
C GLY A 217 -14.67 -26.01 -0.95
N PRO A 218 -14.47 -26.89 -1.95
CA PRO A 218 -14.69 -26.59 -3.37
C PRO A 218 -15.89 -25.67 -3.60
N VAL A 219 -15.65 -24.56 -4.31
CA VAL A 219 -16.70 -23.66 -4.79
C VAL A 219 -17.78 -24.53 -5.46
N PRO A 220 -19.03 -24.52 -4.99
CA PRO A 220 -20.08 -25.28 -5.66
C PRO A 220 -20.19 -24.78 -7.10
N GLU A 221 -19.97 -25.66 -8.07
CA GLU A 221 -20.39 -25.43 -9.44
C GLU A 221 -21.92 -25.31 -9.40
N TRP A 222 -22.42 -24.10 -9.61
CA TRP A 222 -23.78 -23.85 -10.02
C TRP A 222 -23.79 -23.51 -11.51
#